data_AF-A0A8X6TZ90-F1
#
_entry.id   AF-A0A8X6TZ90-F1
#
_cell.length_a   1.000
_cell.length_b   1.000
_cell.length_c   1.000
_cell.angle_alpha   90.00
_cell.angle_beta   90.00
_cell.angle_gamma   90.00
#
_symmetry.space_group_name_H-M   'P 1'
#
loop_
_entity.id
_entity.type
_entity.pdbx_description
1 polymer ?
#
loop_
_entity_poly.entity_id
_entity_poly.type
_entity_poly.pdbx_seq_one_letter_code
_entity_poly.pdbx_strand_id
1 'polypeptide(L)'
;MYVDDWITGQDTREEALLISLHAENIMKEAGMEMRKWISNDTTLMSQWAAKGFDTYPVDISVSLGSNKTKVLGLAWQTLDDCLTLDTKGLLEFISTNKNTKRFLLQVIGKIFDPLGLISPFTIRMKCLIQELWKNKITWDEELPPKIVERFIFNCKNPGNRKEGPLTSEEMMEAEYFLLKQEQLMSFHTEMTAMRNGDDICHK
;
A
#
# COMPACT_ATOMS: atom_id res chain seq x y z
N MET A 1 -17.24 10.97 10.96
CA MET A 1 -18.25 10.21 10.20
C MET A 1 -17.96 10.40 8.72
N TYR A 2 -17.76 9.32 7.99
CA TYR A 2 -17.54 9.29 6.55
C TYR A 2 -18.65 8.46 5.92
N VAL A 3 -19.63 9.11 5.31
CA VAL A 3 -20.87 8.46 4.83
C VAL A 3 -21.51 7.65 5.97
N ASP A 4 -21.50 6.33 5.90
CA ASP A 4 -22.04 5.39 6.86
C ASP A 4 -21.03 4.94 7.93
N ASP A 5 -19.74 5.20 7.75
CA ASP A 5 -18.69 4.83 8.69
C ASP A 5 -18.50 5.90 9.77
N TRP A 6 -18.72 5.53 11.04
CA TRP A 6 -18.28 6.32 12.18
C TRP A 6 -16.96 5.78 12.73
N ILE A 7 -15.92 6.59 12.66
CA ILE A 7 -14.56 6.23 13.08
C ILE A 7 -14.08 7.34 14.02
N THR A 8 -13.59 6.96 15.19
CA THR A 8 -13.03 7.87 16.19
C THR A 8 -12.03 7.12 17.08
N GLY A 9 -11.16 7.87 17.75
CA GLY A 9 -10.24 7.39 18.77
C GLY A 9 -10.27 8.30 19.99
N GLN A 10 -9.81 7.80 21.14
CA GLN A 10 -9.67 8.54 22.39
C GLN A 10 -8.36 8.13 23.08
N ASP A 11 -7.87 8.98 23.97
CA ASP A 11 -6.61 8.73 24.70
C ASP A 11 -6.79 7.68 25.79
N THR A 12 -8.03 7.51 26.29
CA THR A 12 -8.37 6.51 27.32
C THR A 12 -9.53 5.61 26.91
N ARG A 13 -9.54 4.40 27.45
CA ARG A 13 -10.63 3.43 27.25
C ARG A 13 -11.96 3.95 27.78
N GLU A 14 -11.93 4.62 28.92
CA GLU A 14 -13.11 5.16 29.61
C GLU A 14 -13.78 6.24 28.76
N GLU A 15 -13.00 7.14 28.15
CA GLU A 15 -13.51 8.12 27.20
C GLU A 15 -14.05 7.46 25.92
N ALA A 16 -13.35 6.44 25.40
CA ALA A 16 -13.81 5.67 24.24
C ALA A 16 -15.15 4.96 24.52
N LEU A 17 -15.34 4.42 25.73
CA LEU A 17 -16.61 3.83 26.16
C LEU A 17 -17.71 4.91 26.29
N LEU A 18 -17.38 6.07 26.87
CA LEU A 18 -18.34 7.15 27.04
C LEU A 18 -18.85 7.66 25.68
N ILE A 19 -17.93 7.96 24.76
CA ILE A 19 -18.30 8.49 23.44
C ILE A 19 -19.06 7.47 22.60
N SER A 20 -18.72 6.19 22.70
CA SER A 20 -19.45 5.12 22.01
C SER A 20 -20.87 4.95 22.53
N LEU A 21 -21.10 5.07 23.84
CA LEU A 21 -22.45 5.07 24.41
C LEU A 21 -23.28 6.28 23.97
N HIS A 22 -22.67 7.46 23.96
CA HIS A 22 -23.35 8.66 23.45
C HIS A 22 -23.70 8.51 21.97
N ALA A 23 -22.78 8.01 21.15
CA ALA A 23 -23.01 7.78 19.73
C ALA A 23 -24.17 6.78 19.48
N GLU A 24 -24.15 5.63 20.17
CA GLU A 24 -25.19 4.61 20.07
C GLU A 24 -26.57 5.18 20.41
N ASN A 25 -26.67 5.95 21.51
CA ASN A 25 -27.93 6.57 21.92
C ASN A 25 -28.44 7.60 20.91
N ILE A 26 -27.57 8.52 20.46
CA ILE A 26 -27.95 9.57 19.51
C ILE A 26 -28.41 8.95 18.18
N MET A 27 -27.68 7.96 17.67
CA MET A 27 -28.03 7.29 16.42
C MET A 27 -29.34 6.51 16.56
N LYS A 28 -29.55 5.84 17.71
CA LYS A 28 -30.80 5.12 18.00
C LYS A 28 -32.00 6.07 18.08
N GLU A 29 -31.85 7.24 18.68
CA GLU A 29 -32.90 8.29 18.69
C GLU A 29 -33.23 8.78 17.27
N ALA A 30 -32.23 8.82 16.39
CA ALA A 30 -32.41 9.11 14.96
C ALA A 30 -32.98 7.92 14.16
N GLY A 31 -33.30 6.78 14.79
CA GLY A 31 -33.79 5.58 14.13
C GLY A 31 -32.72 4.83 13.33
N MET A 32 -31.44 5.06 13.63
CA MET A 32 -30.30 4.45 12.97
C MET A 32 -29.58 3.52 13.95
N GLU A 33 -29.55 2.22 13.68
CA GLU A 33 -28.78 1.27 14.48
C GLU A 33 -27.33 1.27 14.04
N MET A 34 -26.41 1.51 14.96
CA MET A 34 -24.97 1.33 14.70
C MET A 34 -24.61 -0.15 14.79
N ARG A 35 -23.75 -0.60 13.88
CA ARG A 35 -23.44 -2.01 13.67
C ARG A 35 -21.94 -2.21 13.52
N LYS A 36 -21.49 -3.45 13.68
CA LYS A 36 -20.09 -3.87 13.47
C LYS A 36 -19.07 -3.05 14.28
N TRP A 37 -19.37 -2.79 15.55
CA TRP A 37 -18.46 -2.14 16.47
C TRP A 37 -17.14 -2.91 16.59
N ILE A 38 -16.02 -2.20 16.42
CA ILE A 38 -14.68 -2.80 16.44
C ILE A 38 -13.65 -1.83 17.01
N SER A 39 -12.67 -2.33 17.75
CA SER A 39 -11.59 -1.55 18.37
C SER A 39 -10.31 -2.38 18.45
N ASN A 40 -9.17 -1.70 18.53
CA ASN A 40 -7.88 -2.28 18.88
C ASN A 40 -7.80 -2.74 20.35
N ASP A 41 -8.72 -2.29 21.22
CA ASP A 41 -8.78 -2.68 22.62
C ASP A 41 -9.79 -3.81 22.88
N THR A 42 -9.29 -5.01 23.17
CA THR A 42 -10.11 -6.20 23.45
C THR A 42 -10.95 -6.08 24.73
N THR A 43 -10.51 -5.26 25.69
CA THR A 43 -11.28 -4.99 26.91
C THR A 43 -12.47 -4.10 26.61
N LEU A 44 -12.28 -3.06 25.80
CA LEU A 44 -13.38 -2.21 25.33
C LEU A 44 -14.41 -3.02 24.53
N MET A 45 -13.94 -3.89 23.63
CA MET A 45 -14.80 -4.81 22.88
C MET A 45 -15.65 -5.70 23.80
N SER A 46 -15.06 -6.20 24.88
CA SER A 46 -15.78 -7.02 25.88
C SER A 46 -16.84 -6.19 26.62
N GLN A 47 -16.54 -4.93 26.94
CA GLN A 47 -17.49 -4.01 27.58
C GLN A 47 -18.66 -3.67 26.65
N TRP A 48 -18.40 -3.43 25.36
CA TRP A 48 -19.43 -3.23 24.34
C TRP A 48 -20.34 -4.45 24.20
N ALA A 49 -19.77 -5.64 24.10
CA ALA A 49 -20.53 -6.89 24.03
C ALA A 49 -21.44 -7.07 25.27
N ALA A 50 -20.91 -6.79 26.47
CA ALA A 50 -21.69 -6.84 27.71
C ALA A 50 -22.84 -5.82 27.77
N LYS A 51 -22.71 -4.70 27.04
CA LYS A 51 -23.74 -3.66 26.90
C LYS A 51 -24.69 -3.88 25.72
N GLY A 52 -24.54 -4.99 24.98
CA GLY A 52 -25.44 -5.36 23.89
C GLY A 52 -25.14 -4.67 22.54
N PHE A 53 -23.94 -4.12 22.37
CA PHE A 53 -23.52 -3.56 21.09
C PHE A 53 -23.32 -4.69 20.07
N ASP A 54 -23.62 -4.42 18.80
CA ASP A 54 -23.32 -5.34 17.70
C ASP A 54 -21.82 -5.31 17.37
N THR A 55 -21.03 -6.12 18.06
CA THR A 55 -19.57 -6.19 17.89
C THR A 55 -19.15 -7.08 16.73
N TYR A 56 -18.08 -6.69 16.04
CA TYR A 56 -17.50 -7.44 14.93
C TYR A 56 -16.27 -8.25 15.40
N PRO A 57 -16.04 -9.48 14.88
CA PRO A 57 -14.89 -10.28 15.28
C PRO A 57 -13.57 -9.59 14.91
N VAL A 58 -12.63 -9.62 15.85
CA VAL A 58 -11.24 -9.21 15.62
C VAL A 58 -10.56 -10.24 14.69
N ASP A 59 -9.90 -9.76 13.64
CA ASP A 59 -9.13 -10.65 12.75
C ASP A 59 -7.89 -11.17 13.49
N ILE A 60 -7.90 -12.44 13.90
CA ILE A 60 -6.77 -13.11 14.60
C ILE A 60 -5.71 -13.60 13.60
N SER A 61 -6.06 -13.82 12.33
CA SER A 61 -5.14 -14.31 11.31
C SER A 61 -4.61 -13.19 10.42
N VAL A 62 -3.42 -12.70 10.75
CA VAL A 62 -2.67 -11.74 9.94
C VAL A 62 -2.03 -12.47 8.77
N SER A 63 -2.61 -12.36 7.58
CA SER A 63 -1.88 -12.62 6.34
C SER A 63 -2.16 -11.50 5.34
N LEU A 64 -1.15 -11.14 4.54
CA LEU A 64 -1.25 -10.07 3.56
C LEU A 64 -2.37 -10.41 2.55
N GLY A 65 -3.46 -9.63 2.58
CA GLY A 65 -4.65 -9.84 1.76
C GLY A 65 -5.78 -10.68 2.39
N SER A 66 -5.70 -11.06 3.68
CA SER A 66 -6.77 -11.81 4.37
C SER A 66 -7.52 -11.03 5.47
N ASN A 67 -7.11 -9.79 5.77
CA ASN A 67 -7.81 -8.97 6.75
C ASN A 67 -9.20 -8.62 6.24
N LYS A 68 -10.22 -9.03 7.00
CA LYS A 68 -11.63 -8.77 6.66
C LYS A 68 -12.06 -7.37 7.09
N THR A 69 -11.40 -6.85 8.13
CA THR A 69 -11.71 -5.54 8.68
C THR A 69 -11.14 -4.44 7.80
N LYS A 70 -12.03 -3.56 7.33
CA LYS A 70 -11.66 -2.39 6.54
C LYS A 70 -12.14 -1.11 7.21
N VAL A 71 -11.32 -0.07 7.12
CA VAL A 71 -11.62 1.28 7.55
C VAL A 71 -11.41 2.19 6.35
N LEU A 72 -12.46 2.89 5.91
CA LEU A 72 -12.43 3.73 4.70
C LEU A 72 -11.94 2.96 3.45
N GLY A 73 -12.24 1.67 3.37
CA GLY A 73 -11.80 0.78 2.29
C GLY A 73 -10.35 0.28 2.36
N LEU A 74 -9.55 0.75 3.33
CA LEU A 74 -8.21 0.23 3.63
C LEU A 74 -8.29 -0.92 4.64
N ALA A 75 -7.41 -1.90 4.54
CA ALA A 75 -7.38 -3.00 5.51
C ALA A 75 -6.80 -2.50 6.84
N TRP A 76 -7.46 -2.80 7.96
CA TRP A 76 -7.00 -2.42 9.29
C TRP A 76 -6.61 -3.66 10.09
N GLN A 77 -5.35 -3.70 10.53
CA GLN A 77 -4.85 -4.65 11.53
C GLN A 77 -5.16 -4.08 12.90
N THR A 78 -6.28 -4.52 13.47
CA THR A 78 -6.84 -3.97 14.70
C THR A 78 -5.91 -4.12 15.89
N LEU A 79 -5.24 -5.26 16.06
CA LEU A 79 -4.38 -5.51 17.24
C LEU A 79 -3.15 -4.60 17.27
N ASP A 80 -2.53 -4.41 16.11
CA ASP A 80 -1.33 -3.57 15.95
C ASP A 80 -1.68 -2.10 15.68
N ASP A 81 -2.98 -1.78 15.60
CA ASP A 81 -3.51 -0.49 15.18
C ASP A 81 -2.89 0.06 13.89
N CYS A 82 -2.71 -0.82 12.90
CA CYS A 82 -2.01 -0.50 11.67
C CYS A 82 -2.94 -0.54 10.45
N LEU A 83 -2.96 0.54 9.67
CA LEU A 83 -3.55 0.51 8.33
C LEU A 83 -2.59 -0.18 7.36
N THR A 84 -3.15 -1.06 6.53
CA THR A 84 -2.40 -1.87 5.57
C THR A 84 -3.00 -1.74 4.18
N LEU A 85 -2.11 -1.75 3.20
CA LEU A 85 -2.47 -1.83 1.79
C LEU A 85 -2.28 -3.27 1.32
N ASP A 86 -3.32 -3.86 0.74
CA ASP A 86 -3.20 -5.15 0.10
C ASP A 86 -2.45 -4.98 -1.23
N THR A 87 -1.20 -5.42 -1.25
CA THR A 87 -0.31 -5.34 -2.41
C THR A 87 -0.23 -6.64 -3.18
N LYS A 88 -0.86 -7.74 -2.74
CA LYS A 88 -0.66 -9.06 -3.34
C LYS A 88 -1.05 -9.08 -4.83
N GLY A 89 -2.27 -8.63 -5.14
CA GLY A 89 -2.75 -8.56 -6.52
C GLY A 89 -2.03 -7.51 -7.36
N LEU A 90 -1.47 -6.47 -6.73
CA LEU A 90 -0.63 -5.48 -7.41
C LEU A 90 0.73 -6.08 -7.79
N LEU A 91 1.38 -6.81 -6.89
CA LEU A 91 2.66 -7.47 -7.11
C LEU A 91 2.57 -8.56 -8.18
N GLU A 92 1.50 -9.36 -8.15
CA GLU A 92 1.21 -10.35 -9.20
C GLU A 92 0.94 -9.68 -10.56
N PHE A 93 0.30 -8.52 -10.58
CA PHE A 93 0.13 -7.78 -11.82
C PHE A 93 1.46 -7.21 -12.34
N ILE A 94 2.30 -6.69 -11.45
CA ILE A 94 3.62 -6.12 -11.79
C ILE A 94 4.55 -7.20 -12.35
N SER A 95 4.48 -8.43 -11.84
CA SER A 95 5.33 -9.54 -12.30
C SER A 95 5.11 -9.95 -13.76
N THR A 96 4.05 -9.46 -14.41
CA THR A 96 3.87 -9.59 -15.87
C THR A 96 4.92 -8.82 -16.69
N ASN A 97 5.73 -7.98 -16.03
CA ASN A 97 6.94 -7.32 -16.52
C ASN A 97 6.77 -6.59 -17.87
N LYS A 98 5.66 -5.88 -18.05
CA LYS A 98 5.43 -5.04 -19.24
C LYS A 98 6.03 -3.66 -19.02
N ASN A 99 6.72 -3.15 -20.02
CA ASN A 99 7.36 -1.84 -19.94
C ASN A 99 6.68 -0.83 -20.89
N THR A 100 5.39 -0.55 -20.68
CA THR A 100 4.62 0.41 -21.50
C THR A 100 3.89 1.45 -20.67
N LYS A 101 3.54 2.59 -21.29
CA LYS A 101 2.79 3.67 -20.62
C LYS A 101 1.42 3.19 -20.13
N ARG A 102 0.72 2.35 -20.91
CA ARG A 102 -0.56 1.73 -20.53
C ARG A 102 -0.39 0.88 -19.27
N PHE A 103 0.68 0.09 -19.22
CA PHE A 103 0.94 -0.76 -18.06
C PHE A 103 1.19 0.08 -16.80
N LEU A 104 2.02 1.12 -16.87
CA LEU A 104 2.23 2.03 -15.73
C LEU A 104 0.93 2.66 -15.22
N LEU A 105 0.05 3.08 -16.12
CA LEU A 105 -1.26 3.62 -15.75
C LEU A 105 -2.15 2.58 -15.07
N GLN A 106 -2.14 1.33 -15.54
CA GLN A 106 -2.84 0.23 -14.89
C GLN A 106 -2.28 -0.07 -13.50
N VAL A 107 -0.95 -0.04 -13.33
CA VAL A 107 -0.29 -0.22 -12.03
C VAL A 107 -0.75 0.87 -11.05
N ILE A 108 -0.66 2.15 -11.42
CA ILE A 108 -1.09 3.25 -10.54
C ILE A 108 -2.59 3.17 -10.25
N GLY A 109 -3.41 2.86 -11.25
CA GLY A 109 -4.86 2.76 -11.09
C GLY A 109 -5.32 1.63 -10.16
N LYS A 110 -4.47 0.62 -9.94
CA LYS A 110 -4.72 -0.47 -8.96
C LYS A 110 -4.42 -0.06 -7.52
N ILE A 111 -3.73 1.06 -7.30
CA ILE A 111 -3.41 1.54 -5.96
C ILE A 111 -4.61 2.32 -5.41
N PHE A 112 -5.32 1.73 -4.44
CA PHE A 112 -6.40 2.39 -3.72
C PHE A 112 -5.85 3.09 -2.47
N ASP A 113 -5.79 4.42 -2.50
CA ASP A 113 -5.27 5.27 -1.42
C ASP A 113 -6.20 6.46 -1.15
N PRO A 114 -7.36 6.22 -0.51
CA PRO A 114 -8.37 7.26 -0.27
C PRO A 114 -7.89 8.35 0.68
N LEU A 115 -6.92 8.05 1.55
CA LEU A 115 -6.36 8.98 2.53
C LEU A 115 -5.08 9.68 2.05
N GLY A 116 -4.54 9.30 0.90
CA GLY A 116 -3.30 9.85 0.37
C GLY A 116 -2.06 9.45 1.17
N LEU A 117 -2.10 8.39 1.97
CA LEU A 117 -0.99 7.97 2.85
C LEU A 117 0.28 7.61 2.06
N ILE A 118 0.11 7.07 0.85
CA ILE A 118 1.23 6.69 -0.02
C ILE A 118 1.35 7.61 -1.24
N SER A 119 0.68 8.76 -1.21
CA SER A 119 0.82 9.79 -2.24
C SER A 119 2.27 10.24 -2.51
N PRO A 120 3.21 10.28 -1.54
CA PRO A 120 4.63 10.55 -1.83
C PRO A 120 5.31 9.51 -2.74
N PHE A 121 4.77 8.29 -2.80
CA PHE A 121 5.22 7.24 -3.71
C PHE A 121 4.51 7.34 -5.07
N THR A 122 3.17 7.44 -5.06
CA THR A 122 2.38 7.46 -6.31
C THR A 122 2.63 8.72 -7.14
N ILE A 123 2.98 9.85 -6.51
CA ILE A 123 3.30 11.09 -7.23
C ILE A 123 4.51 10.92 -8.14
N ARG A 124 5.53 10.14 -7.75
CA ARG A 124 6.71 9.88 -8.59
C ARG A 124 6.32 9.21 -9.89
N MET A 125 5.44 8.21 -9.79
CA MET A 125 4.91 7.49 -10.95
C MET A 125 4.03 8.39 -11.83
N LYS A 126 3.24 9.29 -11.22
CA LYS A 126 2.46 10.30 -11.96
C LYS A 126 3.37 11.29 -12.71
N CYS A 127 4.50 11.71 -12.12
CA CYS A 127 5.50 12.52 -12.79
C CYS A 127 6.15 11.77 -13.97
N LEU A 128 6.47 10.48 -13.83
CA LEU A 128 6.95 9.66 -14.94
C LEU A 128 5.94 9.62 -16.09
N ILE A 129 4.66 9.39 -15.79
CA ILE A 129 3.60 9.41 -16.79
C ILE A 129 3.50 10.77 -17.48
N GLN A 130 3.58 11.86 -16.72
CA GLN A 130 3.61 13.21 -17.29
C GLN A 130 4.77 13.40 -18.27
N GLU A 131 5.96 12.88 -17.94
CA GLU A 131 7.12 12.93 -18.83
C GLU A 131 6.91 12.11 -20.11
N LEU A 132 6.32 10.92 -20.01
CA LEU A 132 5.97 10.11 -21.17
C LEU A 132 4.96 10.82 -22.09
N TRP A 133 4.01 11.57 -21.52
CA TRP A 133 3.08 12.39 -22.30
C TRP A 133 3.77 13.54 -23.03
N LYS A 134 4.68 14.26 -22.38
CA LYS A 134 5.46 15.34 -23.01
C LYS A 134 6.29 14.84 -24.19
N ASN A 135 6.85 13.63 -24.06
CA ASN A 135 7.64 12.97 -25.11
C ASN A 135 6.77 12.26 -26.17
N LYS A 136 5.44 12.39 -26.10
CA LYS A 136 4.48 11.82 -27.07
C LYS A 136 4.58 10.29 -27.24
N ILE A 137 5.07 9.58 -26.21
CA ILE A 137 5.12 8.12 -26.20
C ILE A 137 3.69 7.58 -26.27
N THR A 138 3.43 6.59 -27.11
CA THR A 138 2.09 6.04 -27.26
C THR A 138 1.74 5.08 -26.12
N TRP A 139 0.53 4.54 -26.09
CA TRP A 139 0.04 3.73 -24.97
C TRP A 139 0.79 2.40 -24.82
N ASP A 140 1.03 1.72 -25.94
CA ASP A 140 1.55 0.35 -25.99
C ASP A 140 3.01 0.28 -26.46
N GLU A 141 3.63 1.43 -26.71
CA GLU A 141 5.05 1.54 -27.01
C GLU A 141 5.90 1.30 -25.76
N GLU A 142 7.06 0.68 -25.99
CA GLU A 142 8.05 0.42 -24.96
C GLU A 142 8.62 1.73 -24.41
N LEU A 143 8.83 1.79 -23.09
CA LEU A 143 9.34 3.01 -22.46
C LEU A 143 10.78 3.29 -22.91
N PRO A 144 11.09 4.52 -23.35
CA PRO A 144 12.46 4.87 -23.74
C PRO A 144 13.44 4.68 -22.57
N PRO A 145 14.55 3.94 -22.76
CA PRO A 145 15.51 3.66 -21.69
C PRO A 145 15.99 4.92 -20.96
N LYS A 146 16.27 5.99 -21.71
CA LYS A 146 16.72 7.28 -21.14
C LYS A 146 15.73 7.89 -20.15
N ILE A 147 14.42 7.73 -20.38
CA ILE A 147 13.40 8.26 -19.45
C ILE A 147 13.34 7.38 -18.20
N VAL A 148 13.42 6.06 -18.37
CA VAL A 148 13.41 5.08 -17.27
C VAL A 148 14.64 5.23 -16.38
N GLU A 149 15.83 5.32 -16.96
CA GLU A 149 17.10 5.51 -16.26
C GLU A 149 17.11 6.82 -15.46
N ARG A 150 16.67 7.93 -16.07
CA ARG A 150 16.53 9.23 -15.39
C ARG A 150 15.54 9.14 -14.22
N PHE A 151 14.43 8.44 -14.40
CA PHE A 151 13.45 8.21 -13.35
C PHE A 151 14.02 7.39 -12.19
N ILE A 152 14.72 6.29 -12.47
CA ILE A 152 15.39 5.45 -11.48
C ILE A 152 16.41 6.28 -10.69
N PHE A 153 17.27 7.04 -11.38
CA PHE A 153 18.25 7.92 -10.75
C PHE A 153 17.58 8.91 -9.78
N ASN A 154 16.55 9.62 -10.24
CA ASN A 154 15.84 10.61 -9.42
C ASN A 154 15.07 9.97 -8.24
N CYS A 155 14.61 8.73 -8.39
CA CYS A 155 13.99 7.99 -7.29
C CYS A 155 14.98 7.61 -6.19
N LYS A 156 16.22 7.27 -6.57
CA LYS A 156 17.33 6.96 -5.65
C LYS A 156 17.93 8.21 -5.02
N ASN A 157 17.88 9.34 -5.71
CA ASN A 157 18.49 10.61 -5.29
C ASN A 157 17.43 11.70 -5.07
N PRO A 158 16.49 11.54 -4.12
CA PRO A 158 15.34 12.45 -3.99
C PRO A 158 15.72 13.89 -3.65
N GLY A 159 16.88 14.12 -3.01
CA GLY A 159 17.40 15.46 -2.69
C GLY A 159 18.25 16.10 -3.80
N ASN A 160 18.72 15.32 -4.78
CA ASN A 160 19.58 15.77 -5.87
C ASN A 160 18.99 15.32 -7.21
N ARG A 161 17.71 15.64 -7.43
CA ARG A 161 17.04 15.31 -8.70
C ARG A 161 17.66 16.13 -9.82
N LYS A 162 17.78 15.51 -10.98
CA LYS A 162 18.37 16.10 -12.17
C LYS A 162 17.38 16.11 -13.31
N GLU A 163 17.62 17.01 -14.24
CA GLU A 163 16.87 17.21 -15.47
C GLU A 163 17.83 17.22 -16.67
N GLY A 164 17.29 17.09 -17.88
CA GLY A 164 18.08 17.09 -19.11
C GLY A 164 18.73 15.73 -19.44
N PRO A 165 19.63 15.71 -20.44
CA PRO A 165 20.26 14.49 -20.95
C PRO A 165 20.98 13.71 -19.86
N LEU A 166 21.00 12.38 -19.97
CA LEU A 166 21.74 11.52 -19.06
C LEU A 166 23.25 11.66 -19.23
N THR A 167 23.96 11.67 -18.10
CA THR A 167 25.42 11.53 -18.08
C THR A 167 25.84 10.06 -18.12
N SER A 168 27.09 9.79 -18.50
CA SER A 168 27.64 8.43 -18.54
C SER A 168 27.61 7.73 -17.18
N GLU A 169 27.83 8.48 -16.10
CA GLU A 169 27.75 7.98 -14.73
C GLU A 169 26.32 7.57 -14.36
N GLU A 170 25.33 8.37 -14.75
CA GLU A 170 23.91 8.07 -14.49
C GLU A 170 23.43 6.82 -15.23
N MET A 171 23.84 6.68 -16.50
CA MET A 171 23.54 5.50 -17.29
C MET A 171 24.15 4.25 -16.65
N MET A 172 25.42 4.31 -16.23
CA MET A 172 26.10 3.18 -15.59
C MET A 172 25.43 2.77 -14.27
N GLU A 173 25.04 3.74 -13.43
CA GLU A 173 24.32 3.45 -12.18
C GLU A 173 22.94 2.83 -12.41
N ALA A 174 22.21 3.34 -13.40
CA ALA A 174 20.88 2.83 -13.74
C ALA A 174 20.96 1.43 -14.36
N GLU A 175 21.91 1.20 -15.27
CA GLU A 175 22.18 -0.10 -15.88
C GLU A 175 22.58 -1.13 -14.82
N TYR A 176 23.53 -0.78 -13.92
CA TYR A 176 23.92 -1.65 -12.81
C TYR A 176 22.72 -1.99 -11.91
N PHE A 177 21.84 -1.04 -11.65
CA PHE A 177 20.63 -1.28 -10.88
C PHE A 177 19.68 -2.25 -11.58
N LEU A 178 19.41 -2.07 -12.88
CA LEU A 178 18.55 -2.94 -13.67
C LEU A 178 19.10 -4.37 -13.73
N LEU A 179 20.40 -4.52 -13.99
CA LEU A 179 21.09 -5.81 -13.97
C LEU A 179 20.93 -6.50 -12.61
N LYS A 180 21.11 -5.76 -11.51
CA LYS A 180 20.94 -6.30 -10.16
C LYS A 180 19.51 -6.74 -9.88
N GLN A 181 18.50 -6.02 -10.37
CA GLN A 181 17.09 -6.40 -10.22
C GLN A 181 16.76 -7.68 -11.02
N GLU A 182 17.21 -7.76 -12.27
CA GLU A 182 17.02 -8.95 -13.12
C GLU A 182 17.70 -10.18 -12.51
N GLN A 183 18.92 -10.02 -11.99
CA GLN A 183 19.62 -11.08 -11.27
C GLN A 183 18.86 -11.50 -10.00
N LEU A 184 18.35 -10.54 -9.23
CA LEU A 184 17.57 -10.81 -8.02
C LEU A 184 16.28 -11.59 -8.34
N MET A 185 15.61 -11.27 -9.44
CA MET A 185 14.40 -11.99 -9.86
C MET A 185 14.73 -13.38 -10.40
N SER A 186 15.79 -13.50 -11.21
CA SER A 186 16.15 -14.77 -11.87
C SER A 186 16.80 -15.77 -10.91
N PHE A 187 17.57 -15.30 -9.93
CA PHE A 187 18.36 -16.13 -9.01
C PHE A 187 17.92 -15.95 -7.55
N HIS A 188 16.65 -15.63 -7.32
CA HIS A 188 16.14 -15.31 -5.98
C HIS A 188 16.37 -16.47 -4.99
N THR A 189 16.11 -17.71 -5.44
CA THR A 189 16.22 -18.91 -4.61
C THR A 189 17.68 -19.20 -4.24
N GLU A 190 18.58 -19.15 -5.22
CA GLU A 190 20.01 -19.36 -5.03
C GLU A 190 20.62 -18.28 -4.14
N MET A 191 20.24 -17.02 -4.33
CA MET A 191 20.66 -15.89 -3.48
C MET A 191 20.18 -16.04 -2.04
N THR A 192 18.98 -16.58 -1.83
CA THR A 192 18.42 -16.81 -0.50
C THR A 192 19.10 -17.98 0.19
N ALA A 193 19.34 -19.08 -0.53
CA ALA A 193 20.11 -20.23 -0.05
C ALA A 193 21.53 -19.82 0.38
N MET A 194 22.24 -19.08 -0.47
CA MET A 194 23.58 -18.56 -0.15
C MET A 194 23.59 -17.68 1.11
N ARG A 195 22.58 -16.83 1.31
CA ARG A 195 22.48 -15.96 2.50
C ARG A 195 22.24 -16.73 3.79
N ASN A 196 21.55 -17.87 3.70
CA ASN A 196 21.28 -18.74 4.84
C ASN A 196 22.43 -19.73 5.10
N GLY A 197 23.46 -19.75 4.24
CA GLY A 197 24.57 -20.68 4.33
C GLY A 197 24.25 -22.08 3.78
N ASP A 198 23.15 -22.21 3.04
CA ASP A 198 22.74 -23.45 2.40
C ASP A 198 23.54 -23.67 1.10
N ASP A 199 23.86 -24.94 0.80
CA ASP A 199 24.52 -25.29 -0.45
C ASP A 199 23.54 -25.10 -1.62
N ILE A 200 24.05 -24.50 -2.70
CA ILE A 200 23.28 -24.19 -3.92
C ILE A 200 23.14 -25.45 -4.79
N CYS A 201 23.86 -26.53 -4.45
CA CYS A 201 23.83 -27.78 -5.18
C CYS A 201 22.60 -28.60 -4.79
N HIS A 202 21.48 -28.45 -5.52
CA HIS A 202 20.57 -29.56 -5.89
C HIS A 202 19.50 -29.11 -6.91
N LYS A 203 19.85 -29.18 -8.20
CA LYS A 203 19.06 -29.81 -9.27
C LYS A 203 19.92 -29.99 -10.53
#